data_AF-A0A0G4G821-F1
#
_entry.id   AF-A0A0G4G821-F1
#
_cell.length_a   1.000
_cell.length_b   1.000
_cell.length_c   1.000
_cell.angle_alpha   90.00
_cell.angle_beta   90.00
_cell.angle_gamma   90.00
#
_symmetry.space_group_name_H-M   'P 1'
#
loop_
_entity.id
_entity.type
_entity.pdbx_description
1 polymer ?
#
loop_
_entity_poly.entity_id
_entity_poly.type
_entity_poly.pdbx_seq_one_letter_code
_entity_poly.pdbx_strand_id
1 'polypeptide(L)'
;MANAAGGSQCERALQLFDEMKQEGVEPNDRTYSSLITAMANAAGGSQCERALQLFEQMKQEGSEPDDRTYSSLISAMAKALGGSQWERALQLFDEMKREGLECDEITYSSLISAMANAAGGNQWERALQLFNEMKREGVKCNEITYNSLISAMANAAGGSQWERALQLFEQIKQEGSEPNDRTYNALISAMAKAPGGNQWERALQLFDEVKQEGVECNEITYSSLISAMANAAGGSQWERALQLFDEMKQEGVEPNDRTYSSLISAMANAAGGSQWERALQLFEQVK
;
A
#
# COMPACT_ATOMS: atom_id res chain seq x y z
N MET A 1 -3.86 -15.13 -21.45
CA MET A 1 -5.13 -15.66 -21.99
C MET A 1 -6.37 -15.26 -21.16
N ALA A 2 -6.27 -15.00 -19.85
CA ALA A 2 -7.41 -14.55 -19.03
C ALA A 2 -7.99 -13.16 -19.42
N ASN A 3 -7.15 -12.22 -19.88
CA ASN A 3 -7.57 -10.85 -20.22
C ASN A 3 -8.57 -10.76 -21.39
N ALA A 4 -8.52 -11.67 -22.37
CA ALA A 4 -9.43 -11.66 -23.51
C ALA A 4 -10.81 -12.25 -23.16
N ALA A 5 -10.87 -13.15 -22.17
CA ALA A 5 -12.11 -13.82 -21.77
C ALA A 5 -13.02 -12.91 -20.92
N GLY A 6 -12.45 -12.08 -20.04
CA GLY A 6 -13.23 -11.13 -19.23
C GLY A 6 -13.83 -9.98 -20.07
N GLY A 7 -13.07 -9.47 -21.03
CA GLY A 7 -13.54 -8.43 -21.95
C GLY A 7 -14.67 -8.91 -22.87
N SER A 8 -14.55 -10.12 -23.43
CA SER A 8 -15.56 -10.67 -24.35
C SER A 8 -16.89 -11.00 -23.66
N GLN A 9 -16.86 -11.39 -22.38
CA GLN A 9 -18.08 -11.63 -21.60
C GLN A 9 -18.81 -10.32 -21.26
N CYS A 10 -18.09 -9.24 -20.95
CA CYS A 10 -18.69 -7.92 -20.72
C CYS A 10 -19.36 -7.37 -21.98
N GLU A 11 -18.71 -7.49 -23.15
CA GLU A 11 -19.30 -7.04 -24.42
C GLU A 11 -20.59 -7.78 -24.75
N ARG A 12 -20.61 -9.10 -24.55
CA ARG A 12 -21.81 -9.90 -24.77
C ARG A 12 -22.93 -9.55 -23.78
N ALA A 13 -22.60 -9.26 -22.52
CA ALA A 13 -23.57 -8.85 -21.53
C ALA A 13 -24.21 -7.48 -21.86
N LEU A 14 -23.43 -6.54 -22.42
CA LEU A 14 -23.92 -5.26 -22.91
C LEU A 14 -24.83 -5.43 -24.15
N GLN A 15 -24.49 -6.32 -25.07
CA GLN A 15 -25.36 -6.62 -26.22
C GLN A 15 -26.72 -7.14 -25.77
N LEU A 16 -26.75 -8.08 -24.83
CA LEU A 16 -28.00 -8.62 -24.28
C LEU A 16 -28.82 -7.53 -23.55
N PHE A 17 -28.14 -6.59 -22.90
CA PHE A 17 -28.78 -5.45 -22.26
C PHE A 17 -29.42 -4.50 -23.27
N ASP A 18 -28.74 -4.21 -24.38
CA ASP A 18 -29.28 -3.38 -25.46
C ASP A 18 -30.45 -4.08 -26.19
N GLU A 19 -30.35 -5.39 -26.43
CA GLU A 19 -31.43 -6.22 -26.99
C GLU A 19 -32.66 -6.21 -26.08
N MET A 20 -32.48 -6.39 -24.78
CA MET A 20 -33.54 -6.31 -23.77
C MET A 20 -34.31 -4.99 -23.87
N LYS A 21 -33.61 -3.86 -24.01
CA LYS A 21 -34.25 -2.54 -24.21
C LYS A 21 -34.96 -2.42 -25.54
N GLN A 22 -34.37 -2.93 -26.63
CA GLN A 22 -34.99 -2.90 -27.96
C GLN A 22 -36.28 -3.72 -28.03
N GLU A 23 -36.35 -4.82 -27.28
CA GLU A 23 -37.55 -5.65 -27.14
C GLU A 23 -38.59 -5.05 -26.18
N GLY A 24 -38.32 -3.88 -25.58
CA GLY A 24 -39.23 -3.17 -24.68
C GLY A 24 -39.27 -3.76 -23.28
N VAL A 25 -38.28 -4.57 -22.89
CA VAL A 25 -38.14 -5.09 -21.54
C VAL A 25 -37.28 -4.11 -20.73
N GLU A 26 -37.87 -3.51 -19.70
CA GLU A 26 -37.15 -2.54 -18.86
C GLU A 26 -36.14 -3.26 -17.93
N PRO A 27 -34.86 -2.88 -17.97
CA PRO A 27 -33.89 -3.40 -17.01
C PRO A 27 -34.24 -2.97 -15.60
N ASN A 28 -34.09 -3.90 -14.65
CA ASN A 28 -34.29 -3.62 -13.23
C ASN A 28 -32.96 -3.43 -12.50
N ASP A 29 -33.03 -3.09 -11.22
CA ASP A 29 -31.86 -2.80 -10.38
C ASP A 29 -30.82 -3.92 -10.42
N ARG A 30 -31.27 -5.19 -10.43
CA ARG A 30 -30.38 -6.36 -10.48
C ARG A 30 -29.62 -6.48 -11.79
N THR A 31 -30.28 -6.17 -12.91
CA THR A 31 -29.64 -6.19 -14.24
C THR A 31 -28.52 -5.16 -14.29
N TYR A 32 -28.80 -3.92 -13.87
CA TYR A 32 -27.80 -2.86 -13.79
C TYR A 32 -26.65 -3.21 -12.84
N SER A 33 -26.97 -3.57 -11.59
CA SER A 33 -25.99 -3.87 -10.55
C SER A 33 -25.05 -5.01 -10.97
N SER A 34 -25.57 -6.04 -11.64
CA SER A 34 -24.77 -7.16 -12.14
C SER A 34 -23.81 -6.74 -13.26
N LEU A 35 -24.27 -5.93 -14.21
CA LEU A 35 -23.44 -5.43 -15.31
C LEU A 35 -22.35 -4.49 -14.80
N ILE A 36 -22.71 -3.55 -13.91
CA ILE A 36 -21.79 -2.61 -13.28
C ILE A 36 -20.72 -3.38 -12.51
N THR A 37 -21.12 -4.33 -11.67
CA THR A 37 -20.19 -5.17 -10.90
C THR A 37 -19.26 -5.97 -11.81
N ALA A 38 -19.77 -6.54 -12.90
CA ALA A 38 -18.96 -7.32 -13.84
C ALA A 38 -17.91 -6.44 -14.55
N MET A 39 -18.29 -5.25 -15.02
CA MET A 39 -17.38 -4.32 -15.69
C MET A 39 -16.39 -3.69 -14.72
N ALA A 40 -16.82 -3.32 -13.51
CA ALA A 40 -15.96 -2.79 -12.45
C ALA A 40 -14.85 -3.78 -12.06
N ASN A 41 -15.17 -5.09 -12.08
CA ASN A 41 -14.22 -6.15 -11.80
C ASN A 41 -13.45 -6.63 -13.04
N ALA A 42 -13.68 -6.06 -14.22
CA ALA A 42 -12.92 -6.41 -15.42
C ALA A 42 -11.43 -6.07 -15.23
N ALA A 43 -10.57 -6.94 -15.76
CA ALA A 43 -9.12 -6.85 -15.55
C ALA A 43 -8.56 -5.46 -15.91
N GLY A 44 -7.76 -4.91 -14.99
CA GLY A 44 -7.06 -3.64 -15.15
C GLY A 44 -7.95 -2.39 -15.10
N GLY A 45 -9.20 -2.49 -14.63
CA GLY A 45 -10.12 -1.33 -14.59
C GLY A 45 -10.48 -0.78 -15.96
N SER A 46 -10.21 -1.54 -17.03
CA SER A 46 -10.37 -1.12 -18.43
C SER A 46 -11.80 -0.71 -18.79
N GLN A 47 -12.80 -1.24 -18.08
CA GLN A 47 -14.22 -0.95 -18.29
C GLN A 47 -14.81 -0.04 -17.20
N CYS A 48 -13.99 0.54 -16.31
CA CYS A 48 -14.48 1.37 -15.19
C CYS A 48 -15.30 2.57 -15.68
N GLU A 49 -14.88 3.22 -16.77
CA GLU A 49 -15.63 4.37 -17.30
C GLU A 49 -17.01 3.97 -17.85
N ARG A 50 -17.12 2.79 -18.48
CA ARG A 50 -18.41 2.26 -18.93
C ARG A 50 -19.30 1.83 -17.77
N ALA A 51 -18.70 1.28 -16.71
CA ALA A 51 -19.42 0.96 -15.48
C ALA A 51 -20.03 2.23 -14.86
N LEU A 52 -19.30 3.35 -14.86
CA LEU A 52 -19.82 4.64 -14.40
C LEU A 52 -20.92 5.20 -15.32
N GLN A 53 -20.80 5.05 -16.64
CA GLN A 53 -21.87 5.44 -17.56
C GLN A 53 -23.17 4.67 -17.31
N LEU A 54 -23.06 3.36 -17.08
CA LEU A 54 -24.24 2.54 -16.75
C LEU A 54 -24.81 2.85 -15.37
N PHE A 55 -23.98 3.24 -14.42
CA PHE A 55 -24.42 3.71 -13.10
C PHE A 55 -25.19 5.03 -13.18
N GLU A 56 -24.71 6.00 -13.97
CA GLU A 56 -25.47 7.24 -14.21
C GLU A 56 -26.77 6.98 -14.96
N GLN A 57 -26.76 6.07 -15.94
CA GLN A 57 -27.96 5.65 -16.65
C GLN A 57 -28.99 5.00 -15.72
N MET A 58 -28.54 4.12 -14.81
CA MET A 58 -29.37 3.49 -13.79
C MET A 58 -30.14 4.54 -12.97
N LYS A 59 -29.44 5.57 -12.48
CA LYS A 59 -30.05 6.67 -11.71
C LYS A 59 -31.02 7.51 -12.54
N GLN A 60 -30.67 7.83 -13.80
CA GLN A 60 -31.53 8.62 -14.68
C GLN A 60 -32.83 7.90 -15.04
N GLU A 61 -32.79 6.57 -15.13
CA GLU A 61 -33.96 5.72 -15.39
C GLU A 61 -34.76 5.40 -14.11
N GLY A 62 -34.38 5.99 -12.96
CA GLY A 62 -35.09 5.87 -11.70
C GLY A 62 -34.84 4.55 -10.94
N SER A 63 -33.84 3.78 -11.36
CA SER A 63 -33.35 2.60 -10.61
C SER A 63 -32.38 3.03 -9.52
N GLU A 64 -32.49 2.44 -8.33
CA GLU A 64 -31.70 2.83 -7.15
C GLU A 64 -30.47 1.93 -7.00
N PRO A 65 -29.24 2.47 -7.07
CA PRO A 65 -28.04 1.67 -6.85
C PRO A 65 -27.96 1.18 -5.41
N ASP A 66 -27.59 -0.09 -5.24
CA ASP A 66 -27.37 -0.69 -3.93
C ASP A 66 -25.93 -0.51 -3.43
N ASP A 67 -25.72 -0.88 -2.16
CA ASP A 67 -24.43 -0.90 -1.48
C ASP A 67 -23.33 -1.62 -2.27
N ARG A 68 -23.69 -2.73 -2.91
CA ARG A 68 -22.82 -3.56 -3.74
C ARG A 68 -22.38 -2.84 -5.01
N THR A 69 -23.28 -2.12 -5.65
CA THR A 69 -23.01 -1.36 -6.88
C THR A 69 -22.00 -0.25 -6.60
N TYR A 70 -22.22 0.53 -5.54
CA TYR A 70 -21.27 1.54 -5.08
C TYR A 70 -19.91 0.93 -4.72
N SER A 71 -19.90 -0.12 -3.88
CA SER A 71 -18.66 -0.76 -3.42
C SER A 71 -17.83 -1.32 -4.58
N SER A 72 -18.49 -1.87 -5.61
CA SER A 72 -17.81 -2.38 -6.80
C SER A 72 -17.14 -1.26 -7.60
N LEU A 73 -17.83 -0.14 -7.82
CA LEU A 73 -17.30 1.03 -8.52
C LEU A 73 -16.14 1.69 -7.75
N ILE A 74 -16.29 1.85 -6.44
CA ILE A 74 -15.25 2.42 -5.56
C ILE A 74 -14.00 1.53 -5.60
N SER A 75 -14.15 0.21 -5.45
CA SER A 75 -13.04 -0.74 -5.55
C SER A 75 -12.36 -0.69 -6.92
N ALA A 76 -13.13 -0.59 -8.01
CA ALA A 76 -12.58 -0.51 -9.36
C ALA A 76 -11.76 0.78 -9.59
N MET A 77 -12.28 1.93 -9.16
CA MET A 77 -11.57 3.20 -9.25
C MET A 77 -10.35 3.24 -8.32
N ALA A 78 -10.45 2.67 -7.13
CA ALA A 78 -9.35 2.54 -6.19
C ALA A 78 -8.18 1.70 -6.75
N LYS A 79 -8.49 0.69 -7.57
CA LYS A 79 -7.51 -0.16 -8.27
C LYS A 79 -6.95 0.47 -9.54
N ALA A 80 -7.42 1.65 -9.95
CA ALA A 80 -6.85 2.35 -11.10
C ALA A 80 -5.36 2.62 -10.87
N LEU A 81 -4.58 2.56 -11.95
CA LEU A 81 -3.12 2.64 -11.89
C LEU A 81 -2.65 3.88 -11.12
N GLY A 82 -1.75 3.67 -10.15
CA GLY A 82 -1.17 4.74 -9.32
C GLY A 82 -2.17 5.47 -8.43
N GLY A 83 -3.31 4.83 -8.11
CA GLY A 83 -4.38 5.44 -7.33
C GLY A 83 -5.03 6.64 -8.04
N SER A 84 -4.81 6.83 -9.35
CA SER A 84 -5.17 8.06 -10.08
C SER A 84 -6.63 8.51 -9.98
N GLN A 85 -7.55 7.62 -9.60
CA GLN A 85 -8.98 7.92 -9.46
C GLN A 85 -9.47 7.94 -8.01
N TRP A 86 -8.58 8.04 -7.03
CA TRP A 86 -8.95 8.05 -5.61
C TRP A 86 -9.94 9.19 -5.26
N GLU A 87 -9.85 10.34 -5.92
CA GLU A 87 -10.78 11.47 -5.71
C GLU A 87 -12.21 11.15 -6.17
N ARG A 88 -12.35 10.51 -7.35
CA ARG A 88 -13.65 10.05 -7.86
C ARG A 88 -14.22 8.94 -6.97
N ALA A 89 -13.35 8.02 -6.52
CA ALA A 89 -13.74 6.97 -5.58
C ALA A 89 -14.26 7.56 -4.25
N LEU A 90 -13.62 8.61 -3.74
CA LEU A 90 -14.11 9.33 -2.56
C LEU A 90 -15.43 10.04 -2.80
N GLN A 91 -15.64 10.64 -3.98
CA GLN A 91 -16.93 11.26 -4.32
C GLN A 91 -18.08 10.25 -4.31
N LEU A 92 -17.87 9.05 -4.87
CA LEU A 92 -18.88 7.98 -4.79
C LEU A 92 -19.07 7.46 -3.36
N PHE A 93 -18.01 7.41 -2.56
CA PHE A 93 -18.10 7.05 -1.15
C PHE A 93 -18.95 8.06 -0.36
N ASP A 94 -18.70 9.36 -0.54
CA ASP A 94 -19.48 10.43 0.10
C ASP A 94 -20.94 10.44 -0.36
N GLU A 95 -21.19 10.09 -1.64
CA GLU A 95 -22.54 9.91 -2.16
C GLU A 95 -23.23 8.70 -1.53
N MET A 96 -22.57 7.53 -1.50
CA MET A 96 -23.07 6.30 -0.87
C MET A 96 -23.51 6.56 0.58
N LYS A 97 -22.71 7.30 1.37
CA LYS A 97 -23.08 7.66 2.75
C LYS A 97 -24.26 8.61 2.81
N ARG A 98 -24.39 9.55 1.86
CA ARG A 98 -25.52 10.51 1.83
C ARG A 98 -26.84 9.82 1.50
N GLU A 99 -26.80 8.79 0.67
CA GLU A 99 -27.95 7.91 0.38
C GLU A 99 -28.28 6.97 1.54
N GLY A 100 -27.50 6.98 2.63
CA GLY A 100 -27.73 6.15 3.81
C GLY A 100 -27.36 4.68 3.61
N LEU A 101 -26.56 4.36 2.59
CA LEU A 101 -26.08 3.01 2.32
C LEU A 101 -24.88 2.65 3.23
N GLU A 102 -24.80 1.38 3.63
CA GLU A 102 -23.74 0.90 4.51
C GLU A 102 -22.43 0.69 3.75
N CYS A 103 -21.35 1.35 4.21
CA CYS A 103 -20.01 1.10 3.69
C CYS A 103 -19.38 -0.10 4.38
N ASP A 104 -18.91 -1.07 3.60
CA ASP A 104 -18.31 -2.30 4.14
C ASP A 104 -16.78 -2.20 4.26
N GLU A 105 -16.17 -3.28 4.75
CA GLU A 105 -14.71 -3.42 4.88
C GLU A 105 -13.99 -3.20 3.53
N ILE A 106 -14.58 -3.66 2.43
CA ILE A 106 -14.00 -3.58 1.08
C ILE A 106 -14.02 -2.13 0.60
N THR A 107 -15.11 -1.39 0.83
CA THR A 107 -15.24 0.02 0.46
C THR A 107 -14.14 0.84 1.14
N TYR A 108 -14.00 0.73 2.46
CA TYR A 108 -13.00 1.47 3.23
C TYR A 108 -11.57 1.07 2.87
N SER A 109 -11.25 -0.23 2.88
CA SER A 109 -9.88 -0.71 2.64
C SER A 109 -9.39 -0.37 1.24
N SER A 110 -10.27 -0.44 0.23
CA SER A 110 -9.95 -0.05 -1.15
C SER A 110 -9.61 1.43 -1.24
N LEU A 111 -10.44 2.31 -0.65
CA LEU A 111 -10.26 3.75 -0.72
C LEU A 111 -9.02 4.23 0.06
N ILE A 112 -8.78 3.65 1.24
CA ILE A 112 -7.57 3.90 2.04
C ILE A 112 -6.32 3.50 1.26
N SER A 113 -6.32 2.32 0.63
CA SER A 113 -5.21 1.85 -0.19
C SER A 113 -4.95 2.75 -1.40
N ALA A 114 -6.00 3.21 -2.09
CA ALA A 114 -5.87 4.10 -3.24
C ALA A 114 -5.25 5.45 -2.84
N MET A 115 -5.71 6.05 -1.74
CA MET A 115 -5.16 7.32 -1.23
C MET A 115 -3.72 7.17 -0.72
N ALA A 116 -3.41 6.05 -0.06
CA ALA A 116 -2.07 5.71 0.38
C ALA A 116 -1.07 5.62 -0.78
N ASN A 117 -1.53 5.23 -1.97
CA ASN A 117 -0.72 5.02 -3.18
C ASN A 117 -0.91 6.10 -4.26
N ALA A 118 -1.59 7.21 -3.93
CA ALA A 118 -1.95 8.24 -4.89
C ALA A 118 -0.72 8.89 -5.57
N ALA A 119 -0.77 8.99 -6.90
CA ALA A 119 0.20 9.73 -7.70
C ALA A 119 0.19 11.24 -7.36
N GLY A 120 1.38 11.85 -7.28
CA GLY A 120 1.53 13.28 -6.93
C GLY A 120 1.75 13.56 -5.43
N GLY A 121 1.75 12.52 -4.59
CA GLY A 121 1.98 12.60 -3.15
C GLY A 121 0.96 11.75 -2.42
N ASN A 122 1.41 10.89 -1.51
CA ASN A 122 0.52 10.02 -0.75
C ASN A 122 -0.39 10.85 0.18
N GLN A 123 -1.70 10.59 0.11
CA GLN A 123 -2.72 11.29 0.90
C GLN A 123 -2.93 10.60 2.25
N TRP A 124 -1.83 10.27 2.93
CA TRP A 124 -1.84 9.43 4.12
C TRP A 124 -2.67 10.04 5.26
N GLU A 125 -2.75 11.37 5.37
CA GLU A 125 -3.57 12.05 6.37
C GLU A 125 -5.07 11.82 6.13
N ARG A 126 -5.52 11.92 4.88
CA ARG A 126 -6.91 11.63 4.49
C ARG A 126 -7.23 10.16 4.64
N ALA A 127 -6.28 9.29 4.29
CA ALA A 127 -6.39 7.86 4.52
C ALA A 127 -6.53 7.52 6.02
N LEU A 128 -5.78 8.21 6.89
CA LEU A 128 -5.88 8.06 8.34
C LEU A 128 -7.22 8.58 8.89
N GLN A 129 -7.78 9.63 8.30
CA GLN A 129 -9.13 10.10 8.66
C GLN A 129 -10.19 9.04 8.35
N LEU A 130 -10.16 8.45 7.14
CA LEU A 130 -11.08 7.35 6.79
C LEU A 130 -10.86 6.11 7.67
N PHE A 131 -9.63 5.82 8.06
CA PHE A 131 -9.35 4.74 9.00
C PHE A 131 -9.99 4.95 10.36
N ASN A 132 -9.87 6.17 10.91
CA ASN A 132 -10.50 6.52 12.18
C ASN A 132 -12.03 6.55 12.05
N GLU A 133 -12.56 6.91 10.89
CA GLU A 133 -13.99 6.79 10.57
C GLU A 133 -14.44 5.32 10.54
N MET A 134 -13.75 4.47 9.78
CA MET A 134 -13.99 3.01 9.71
C MET A 134 -14.10 2.40 11.12
N LYS A 135 -13.20 2.78 12.03
CA LYS A 135 -13.25 2.33 13.44
C LYS A 135 -14.44 2.86 14.22
N ARG A 136 -14.79 4.14 14.07
CA ARG A 136 -15.94 4.75 14.75
C ARG A 136 -17.26 4.13 14.31
N GLU A 137 -17.36 3.74 13.05
CA GLU A 137 -18.51 3.05 12.47
C GLU A 137 -18.54 1.55 12.83
N GLY A 138 -17.53 1.04 13.57
CA GLY A 138 -17.45 -0.36 13.98
C GLY A 138 -17.10 -1.32 12.84
N VAL A 139 -16.62 -0.82 11.70
CA VAL A 139 -16.19 -1.65 10.57
C VAL A 139 -14.79 -2.21 10.86
N LYS A 140 -14.65 -3.53 10.74
CA LYS A 140 -13.42 -4.24 11.10
C LYS A 140 -12.26 -3.85 10.18
N CYS A 141 -11.18 -3.32 10.74
CA CYS A 141 -9.96 -3.09 9.99
C CYS A 141 -9.28 -4.42 9.62
N ASN A 142 -8.70 -4.48 8.42
CA ASN A 142 -7.94 -5.63 7.96
C ASN A 142 -6.47 -5.28 7.74
N GLU A 143 -5.68 -6.32 7.48
CA GLU A 143 -4.24 -6.24 7.22
C GLU A 143 -3.89 -5.28 6.06
N ILE A 144 -4.73 -5.24 5.02
CA ILE A 144 -4.54 -4.34 3.86
C ILE A 144 -4.62 -2.89 4.31
N THR A 145 -5.62 -2.54 5.12
CA THR A 145 -5.82 -1.18 5.64
C THR A 145 -4.62 -0.71 6.44
N TYR A 146 -4.14 -1.53 7.37
CA TYR A 146 -2.98 -1.23 8.19
C TYR A 146 -1.69 -1.07 7.38
N ASN A 147 -1.39 -2.06 6.53
CA ASN A 147 -0.17 -2.05 5.71
C ASN A 147 -0.13 -0.86 4.75
N SER A 148 -1.28 -0.50 4.17
CA SER A 148 -1.40 0.66 3.29
C SER A 148 -1.06 1.96 4.03
N LEU A 149 -1.62 2.16 5.23
CA LEU A 149 -1.37 3.36 6.03
C LEU A 149 0.07 3.47 6.53
N ILE A 150 0.62 2.37 7.05
CA ILE A 150 2.02 2.31 7.52
C ILE A 150 2.97 2.60 6.36
N SER A 151 2.74 1.99 5.20
CA SER A 151 3.56 2.23 4.00
C SER A 151 3.44 3.65 3.47
N ALA A 152 2.23 4.25 3.52
CA ALA A 152 2.03 5.63 3.12
C ALA A 152 2.76 6.59 4.07
N MET A 153 2.63 6.40 5.37
CA MET A 153 3.34 7.21 6.38
C MET A 153 4.86 7.05 6.28
N ALA A 154 5.35 5.85 5.98
CA ALA A 154 6.78 5.60 5.76
C ALA A 154 7.36 6.39 4.58
N ASN A 155 6.55 6.65 3.55
CA ASN A 155 6.95 7.32 2.32
C ASN A 155 6.34 8.72 2.19
N ALA A 156 5.89 9.32 3.30
CA ALA A 156 5.21 10.61 3.28
C ALA A 156 6.07 11.72 2.66
N ALA A 157 5.43 12.58 1.85
CA ALA A 157 6.06 13.78 1.32
C ALA A 157 6.44 14.72 2.47
N GLY A 158 7.69 15.19 2.50
CA GLY A 158 8.21 16.01 3.60
C GLY A 158 8.90 15.23 4.72
N GLY A 159 9.00 13.90 4.61
CA GLY A 159 9.71 13.04 5.55
C GLY A 159 8.81 11.98 6.16
N SER A 160 9.40 10.84 6.53
CA SER A 160 8.63 9.71 7.06
C SER A 160 7.93 10.09 8.38
N GLN A 161 6.68 9.64 8.51
CA GLN A 161 5.88 9.80 9.73
C GLN A 161 6.01 8.55 10.59
N TRP A 162 7.25 8.16 10.87
CA TRP A 162 7.58 6.87 11.48
C TRP A 162 6.96 6.69 12.87
N GLU A 163 6.79 7.76 13.66
CA GLU A 163 6.15 7.70 14.98
C GLU A 163 4.67 7.30 14.87
N ARG A 164 3.95 7.88 13.91
CA ARG A 164 2.53 7.53 13.66
C ARG A 164 2.41 6.13 13.06
N ALA A 165 3.35 5.75 12.21
CA ALA A 165 3.41 4.38 11.67
C ALA A 165 3.63 3.35 12.79
N LEU A 166 4.53 3.65 13.75
CA LEU A 166 4.78 2.81 14.91
C LEU A 166 3.54 2.71 15.82
N GLN A 167 2.80 3.80 16.00
CA GLN A 167 1.52 3.77 16.76
C GLN A 167 0.50 2.83 16.12
N LEU A 168 0.36 2.84 14.79
CA LEU A 168 -0.53 1.88 14.11
C LEU A 168 -0.02 0.44 14.24
N PHE A 169 1.29 0.23 14.20
CA PHE A 169 1.87 -1.10 14.40
C PHE A 169 1.58 -1.67 15.79
N GLU A 170 1.76 -0.88 16.84
CA GLU A 170 1.39 -1.29 18.20
C GLU A 170 -0.11 -1.59 18.30
N GLN A 171 -0.94 -0.84 17.58
CA GLN A 171 -2.37 -1.08 17.52
C GLN A 171 -2.72 -2.41 16.85
N ILE A 172 -2.03 -2.80 15.77
CA ILE A 172 -2.19 -4.13 15.13
C ILE A 172 -1.96 -5.24 16.16
N LYS A 173 -0.87 -5.14 16.93
CA LYS A 173 -0.51 -6.10 17.98
C LYS A 173 -1.56 -6.15 19.10
N GLN A 174 -2.03 -4.99 19.56
CA GLN A 174 -3.05 -4.91 20.61
C GLN A 174 -4.40 -5.50 20.19
N GLU A 175 -4.76 -5.37 18.90
CA GLU A 175 -5.98 -5.94 18.33
C GLU A 175 -5.85 -7.45 18.03
N GLY A 176 -4.71 -8.07 18.36
CA GLY A 176 -4.45 -9.49 18.16
C GLY A 176 -4.26 -9.88 16.70
N SER A 177 -3.99 -8.90 15.82
CA SER A 177 -3.62 -9.14 14.43
C SER A 177 -2.09 -9.29 14.35
N GLU A 178 -1.63 -10.17 13.47
CA GLU A 178 -0.20 -10.41 13.27
C GLU A 178 0.35 -9.47 12.20
N PRO A 179 1.32 -8.60 12.52
CA PRO A 179 2.05 -7.85 11.50
C PRO A 179 2.79 -8.81 10.56
N ASN A 180 2.89 -8.44 9.28
CA ASN A 180 3.60 -9.25 8.29
C ASN A 180 4.95 -8.62 7.91
N ASP A 181 5.68 -9.32 7.05
CA ASP A 181 6.94 -8.88 6.45
C ASP A 181 6.85 -7.45 5.86
N ARG A 182 5.76 -7.11 5.19
CA ARG A 182 5.54 -5.77 4.62
C ARG A 182 5.40 -4.70 5.71
N THR A 183 4.68 -4.99 6.80
CA THR A 183 4.51 -4.07 7.92
C THR A 183 5.87 -3.71 8.52
N TYR A 184 6.66 -4.73 8.84
CA TYR A 184 7.99 -4.57 9.43
C TYR A 184 8.95 -3.83 8.50
N ASN A 185 9.00 -4.20 7.22
CA ASN A 185 9.82 -3.54 6.22
C ASN A 185 9.48 -2.05 6.07
N ALA A 186 8.20 -1.72 6.04
CA ALA A 186 7.75 -0.34 5.95
C ALA A 186 8.19 0.49 7.17
N LEU A 187 8.08 -0.06 8.38
CA LEU A 187 8.50 0.63 9.62
C LEU A 187 10.00 0.83 9.72
N ILE A 188 10.80 -0.21 9.42
CA ILE A 188 12.26 -0.12 9.41
C ILE A 188 12.71 0.92 8.37
N SER A 189 12.12 0.91 7.18
CA SER A 189 12.40 1.92 6.16
C SER A 189 11.97 3.32 6.58
N ALA A 190 10.83 3.46 7.27
CA ALA A 190 10.36 4.74 7.81
C ALA A 190 11.35 5.32 8.82
N MET A 191 11.79 4.51 9.79
CA MET A 191 12.75 4.90 10.83
C MET A 191 14.13 5.24 10.25
N ALA A 192 14.55 4.52 9.20
CA ALA A 192 15.77 4.84 8.45
C ALA A 192 15.71 6.21 7.76
N LYS A 193 14.52 6.64 7.34
CA LYS A 193 14.26 7.91 6.65
C LYS A 193 13.74 9.02 7.58
N ALA A 194 13.80 8.83 8.90
CA ALA A 194 13.20 9.71 9.88
C ALA A 194 13.72 11.17 9.76
N PRO A 195 12.81 12.17 9.76
CA PRO A 195 13.20 13.57 9.77
C PRO A 195 13.89 13.92 11.11
N GLY A 196 14.99 14.68 11.06
CA GLY A 196 15.76 15.06 12.25
C GLY A 196 16.85 14.07 12.66
N GLY A 197 17.02 12.97 11.93
CA GLY A 197 18.03 11.94 12.18
C GLY A 197 17.42 10.55 12.14
N ASN A 198 18.13 9.59 11.56
CA ASN A 198 17.67 8.20 11.50
C ASN A 198 17.49 7.61 12.91
N GLN A 199 16.45 6.79 13.04
CA GLN A 199 16.13 6.10 14.29
C GLN A 199 16.63 4.66 14.24
N TRP A 200 17.91 4.49 13.90
CA TRP A 200 18.50 3.18 13.62
C TRP A 200 18.45 2.24 14.82
N GLU A 201 18.54 2.76 16.05
CA GLU A 201 18.44 1.96 17.28
C GLU A 201 17.04 1.32 17.42
N ARG A 202 15.99 2.09 17.15
CA ARG A 202 14.61 1.57 17.17
C ARG A 202 14.37 0.61 16.01
N ALA A 203 14.93 0.90 14.84
CA ALA A 203 14.85 0.01 13.70
C ALA A 203 15.57 -1.34 13.97
N LEU A 204 16.68 -1.31 14.71
CA LEU A 204 17.39 -2.51 15.15
C LEU A 204 16.56 -3.31 16.17
N GLN A 205 15.94 -2.65 17.14
CA GLN A 205 15.02 -3.30 18.08
C GLN A 205 13.86 -4.01 17.35
N LEU A 206 13.27 -3.33 16.36
CA LEU A 206 12.22 -3.93 15.54
C LEU A 206 12.73 -5.13 14.73
N PHE A 207 13.95 -5.03 14.20
CA PHE A 207 14.59 -6.13 13.48
C PHE A 207 14.84 -7.36 14.36
N ASP A 208 15.31 -7.14 15.60
CA ASP A 208 15.50 -8.21 16.57
C ASP A 208 14.16 -8.89 16.93
N GLU A 209 13.08 -8.09 17.04
CA GLU A 209 11.72 -8.59 17.27
C GLU A 209 11.23 -9.45 16.10
N VAL A 210 11.42 -9.01 14.85
CA VAL A 210 11.09 -9.78 13.64
C VAL A 210 11.77 -11.14 13.64
N LYS A 211 13.07 -11.17 13.99
CA LYS A 211 13.84 -12.42 14.09
C LYS A 211 13.34 -13.33 15.21
N GLN A 212 12.96 -12.77 16.37
CA GLN A 212 12.39 -13.54 17.49
C GLN A 212 11.01 -14.13 17.15
N GLU A 213 10.21 -13.40 16.38
CA GLU A 213 8.91 -13.88 15.87
C GLU A 213 9.05 -14.90 14.73
N GLY A 214 10.27 -15.14 14.24
CA GLY A 214 10.55 -16.10 13.17
C GLY A 214 10.11 -15.63 11.78
N VAL A 215 9.91 -14.33 11.59
CA VAL A 215 9.58 -13.74 10.30
C VAL A 215 10.85 -13.61 9.46
N GLU A 216 10.81 -14.11 8.22
CA GLU A 216 11.98 -14.05 7.32
C GLU A 216 12.26 -12.60 6.89
N CYS A 217 13.41 -12.07 7.32
CA CYS A 217 13.93 -10.79 6.85
C CYS A 217 14.40 -10.93 5.40
N ASN A 218 14.06 -9.96 4.55
CA ASN A 218 14.46 -9.95 3.15
C ASN A 218 15.51 -8.87 2.87
N GLU A 219 15.93 -8.77 1.60
CA GLU A 219 16.90 -7.78 1.13
C GLU A 219 16.52 -6.33 1.52
N ILE A 220 15.23 -6.00 1.50
CA ILE A 220 14.74 -4.66 1.84
C ILE A 220 14.92 -4.37 3.33
N THR A 221 14.67 -5.37 4.18
CA THR A 221 14.86 -5.26 5.65
C THR A 221 16.30 -4.92 5.97
N TYR A 222 17.24 -5.77 5.52
CA TYR A 222 18.66 -5.62 5.79
C TYR A 222 19.23 -4.34 5.18
N SER A 223 18.96 -4.09 3.89
CA SER A 223 19.50 -2.91 3.21
C SER A 223 19.01 -1.60 3.82
N SER A 224 17.75 -1.53 4.27
CA SER A 224 17.20 -0.34 4.95
C SER A 224 17.89 -0.09 6.30
N LEU A 225 18.10 -1.13 7.11
CA LEU A 225 18.74 -1.02 8.41
C LEU A 225 20.24 -0.71 8.31
N ILE A 226 20.94 -1.36 7.38
CA ILE A 226 22.35 -1.08 7.05
C ILE A 226 22.51 0.38 6.60
N SER A 227 21.66 0.84 5.67
CA SER A 227 21.64 2.25 5.25
C SER A 227 21.36 3.19 6.44
N ALA A 228 20.48 2.82 7.38
CA ALA A 228 20.19 3.65 8.55
C ALA A 228 21.43 3.81 9.45
N MET A 229 22.08 2.70 9.82
CA MET A 229 23.27 2.72 10.68
C MET A 229 24.48 3.40 10.02
N ALA A 230 24.66 3.18 8.72
CA ALA A 230 25.69 3.81 7.90
C ALA A 230 25.61 5.35 7.97
N ASN A 231 24.40 5.89 8.02
CA ASN A 231 24.14 7.33 7.99
C ASN A 231 23.84 7.91 9.38
N ALA A 232 24.14 7.18 10.47
CA ALA A 232 23.72 7.53 11.83
C ALA A 232 24.10 8.96 12.26
N ALA A 233 23.16 9.70 12.85
CA ALA A 233 23.44 11.00 13.45
C ALA A 233 24.35 10.82 14.68
N GLY A 234 25.49 11.53 14.71
CA GLY A 234 26.52 11.36 15.76
C GLY A 234 27.71 10.47 15.36
N GLY A 235 27.71 9.93 14.14
CA GLY A 235 28.81 9.15 13.59
C GLY A 235 28.33 7.81 13.04
N SER A 236 28.86 7.45 11.86
CA SER A 236 28.58 6.19 11.18
C SER A 236 28.79 4.98 12.10
N GLN A 237 27.77 4.14 12.24
CA GLN A 237 27.84 2.86 12.95
C GLN A 237 28.25 1.73 11.99
N TRP A 238 29.28 1.98 11.17
CA TRP A 238 29.70 1.09 10.10
C TRP A 238 30.08 -0.32 10.59
N GLU A 239 30.60 -0.47 11.81
CA GLU A 239 30.92 -1.79 12.38
C GLU A 239 29.68 -2.67 12.56
N ARG A 240 28.61 -2.10 13.12
CA ARG A 240 27.32 -2.78 13.26
C ARG A 240 26.67 -3.02 11.90
N ALA A 241 26.83 -2.07 10.99
CA ALA A 241 26.36 -2.21 9.62
C ALA A 241 27.07 -3.36 8.87
N LEU A 242 28.37 -3.56 9.10
CA LEU A 242 29.13 -4.70 8.59
C LEU A 242 28.69 -6.03 9.22
N GLN A 243 28.44 -6.05 10.53
CA GLN A 243 27.92 -7.25 11.19
C GLN A 243 26.59 -7.70 10.58
N LEU A 244 25.67 -6.76 10.35
CA LEU A 244 24.40 -7.06 9.70
C LEU A 244 24.56 -7.44 8.22
N PHE A 245 25.58 -6.94 7.53
CA PHE A 245 25.91 -7.36 6.17
C PHE A 245 26.46 -8.79 6.12
N ASP A 246 27.31 -9.17 7.07
CA ASP A 246 27.81 -10.53 7.18
C ASP A 246 26.70 -11.51 7.56
N GLU A 247 25.80 -11.10 8.47
CA GLU A 247 24.59 -11.86 8.80
C GLU A 247 23.69 -12.04 7.58
N MET A 248 23.41 -10.97 6.84
CA MET A 248 22.63 -10.99 5.59
C MET A 248 23.14 -12.06 4.62
N LYS A 249 24.47 -12.16 4.45
CA LYS A 249 25.10 -13.18 3.61
C LYS A 249 25.01 -14.60 4.18
N GLN A 250 25.16 -14.75 5.49
CA GLN A 250 25.05 -16.06 6.16
C GLN A 250 23.63 -16.63 6.05
N GLU A 251 22.63 -15.77 6.09
CA GLU A 251 21.21 -16.11 5.92
C GLU A 251 20.83 -16.31 4.44
N GLY A 252 21.78 -16.18 3.51
CA GLY A 252 21.56 -16.40 2.08
C GLY A 252 20.81 -15.28 1.37
N VAL A 253 20.71 -14.09 1.99
CA VAL A 253 20.09 -12.91 1.37
C VAL A 253 21.16 -12.15 0.59
N GLU A 254 20.97 -11.98 -0.71
CA GLU A 254 21.96 -11.32 -1.57
C GLU A 254 21.98 -9.80 -1.35
N PRO A 255 23.14 -9.19 -1.00
CA PRO A 255 23.24 -7.75 -0.88
C PRO A 255 23.11 -7.04 -2.23
N ASN A 256 22.38 -5.93 -2.25
CA ASN A 256 22.22 -5.08 -3.42
C ASN A 256 23.21 -3.91 -3.48
N ASP A 257 23.24 -3.23 -4.63
CA ASP A 257 24.08 -2.04 -4.89
C ASP A 257 23.95 -0.97 -3.81
N ARG A 258 22.73 -0.78 -3.29
CA ARG A 258 22.45 0.19 -2.22
C ARG A 258 23.17 -0.19 -0.92
N THR A 259 23.20 -1.47 -0.59
CA THR A 259 23.85 -2.01 0.62
C THR A 259 25.36 -1.76 0.56
N TYR A 260 26.00 -2.15 -0.55
CA TYR A 260 27.42 -1.89 -0.78
C TYR A 260 27.74 -0.39 -0.76
N SER A 261 26.97 0.42 -1.48
CA SER A 261 27.18 1.87 -1.55
C SER A 261 27.07 2.53 -0.17
N SER A 262 26.09 2.10 0.64
CA SER A 262 25.90 2.61 2.01
C SER A 262 27.10 2.28 2.89
N LEU A 263 27.60 1.04 2.85
CA LEU A 263 28.75 0.60 3.65
C LEU A 263 30.06 1.28 3.24
N ILE A 264 30.31 1.40 1.94
CA ILE A 264 31.51 2.09 1.41
C ILE A 264 31.50 3.55 1.87
N SER A 265 30.36 4.24 1.71
CA SER A 265 30.21 5.64 2.16
C SER A 265 30.38 5.76 3.69
N ALA A 266 29.79 4.85 4.44
CA ALA A 266 29.86 4.82 5.91
C ALA A 266 31.30 4.66 6.42
N MET A 267 32.09 3.79 5.78
CA MET A 267 33.49 3.53 6.14
C MET A 267 34.43 4.65 5.68
N ALA A 268 34.18 5.23 4.51
CA ALA A 268 34.96 6.36 4.00
C ALA A 268 34.80 7.61 4.89
N ASN A 269 33.60 7.82 5.44
CA ASN A 269 33.28 8.95 6.30
C ASN A 269 33.51 8.70 7.80
N ALA A 270 33.94 7.49 8.19
CA ALA A 270 34.22 7.18 9.59
C ALA A 270 35.44 7.99 10.09
N ALA A 271 35.30 8.65 11.23
CA ALA A 271 36.36 9.46 11.85
C ALA A 271 37.56 8.57 12.19
N GLY A 272 38.61 8.63 11.37
CA GLY A 272 39.84 7.84 11.55
C GLY A 272 40.62 7.53 10.27
N GLY A 273 40.04 7.68 9.07
CA GLY A 273 40.76 7.53 7.80
C GLY A 273 41.37 6.14 7.53
N SER A 274 41.09 5.14 8.37
CA SER A 274 41.83 3.87 8.43
C SER A 274 41.07 2.67 7.85
N GLN A 275 39.86 2.86 7.31
CA GLN A 275 39.01 1.75 6.85
C GLN A 275 38.84 1.68 5.33
N TRP A 276 39.66 2.41 4.57
CA TRP A 276 39.63 2.41 3.11
C TRP A 276 39.94 1.02 2.52
N GLU A 277 40.74 0.20 3.20
CA GLU A 277 41.07 -1.17 2.77
C GLU A 277 39.84 -2.07 2.76
N ARG A 278 38.99 -1.99 3.79
CA ARG A 278 37.72 -2.72 3.86
C ARG A 278 36.70 -2.18 2.88
N ALA A 279 36.65 -0.87 2.70
CA ALA A 279 35.82 -0.25 1.67
C ALA A 279 36.23 -0.70 0.25
N LEU A 280 37.53 -0.84 -0.01
CA LEU A 280 38.06 -1.34 -1.27
C LEU A 280 37.71 -2.82 -1.50
N GLN A 281 37.82 -3.66 -0.47
CA GLN A 281 37.40 -5.07 -0.54
C GLN A 281 35.91 -5.21 -0.88
N LEU A 282 35.04 -4.39 -0.28
CA LEU A 282 33.62 -4.38 -0.64
C LEU A 282 33.41 -3.88 -2.07
N PHE A 283 34.14 -2.85 -2.50
CA PHE A 283 34.05 -2.33 -3.87
C PHE A 283 34.45 -3.38 -4.92
N GLU A 284 35.44 -4.22 -4.63
CA GLU A 284 35.84 -5.31 -5.51
C GLU A 284 34.78 -6.41 -5.64
N GLN A 285 33.90 -6.59 -4.64
CA GLN A 285 32.79 -7.56 -4.67
C GLN A 285 31.58 -7.08 -5.48
N VAL A 286 31.53 -5.79 -5.85
CA VAL A 286 30.45 -5.22 -6.68
C VAL A 286 30.71 -5.42 -8.18
N LYS A 287 31.92 -5.83 -8.57
CA LYS A 287 32.31 -6.10 -9.97
C LYS A 287 32.01 -7.53 -10.40
#